data_AF-A0A1Q5THH2-F1
#
_entry.id   AF-A0A1Q5THH2-F1
#
_cell.length_a   1.000
_cell.length_b   1.000
_cell.length_c   1.000
_cell.angle_alpha   90.00
_cell.angle_beta   90.00
_cell.angle_gamma   90.00
#
_symmetry.space_group_name_H-M   'P 1'
#
loop_
_entity.id
_entity.type
_entity.pdbx_description
1 polymer ?
#
loop_
_entity_poly.entity_id
_entity_poly.type
_entity_poly.pdbx_seq_one_letter_code
_entity_poly.pdbx_strand_id
1 'polypeptide(L)' 'MAPLCHVFHTENLPDHVHTIQRNFQEKRRKGPAVNLKECQLLEMVQYSCNPPQGEIPQPGVITCQPITRLFRR' A
#
# COMPACT_ATOMS: atom_id res chain seq x y z
N MET A 1 -7.90 -6.89 -17.98
CA MET A 1 -6.54 -6.36 -17.72
C MET A 1 -5.91 -7.24 -16.67
N ALA A 2 -4.65 -7.68 -16.85
CA ALA A 2 -3.95 -8.43 -15.81
C ALA A 2 -3.62 -7.49 -14.63
N PRO A 3 -3.71 -7.97 -13.37
CA PRO A 3 -3.40 -7.14 -12.21
C PRO A 3 -1.93 -6.69 -12.24
N LEU A 4 -1.67 -5.44 -11.84
CA LEU A 4 -0.31 -4.87 -11.76
C LEU A 4 0.58 -5.58 -10.73
N CYS A 5 -0.03 -6.37 -9.85
CA CYS A 5 0.65 -7.14 -8.81
C CYS A 5 0.25 -8.62 -8.92
N HIS A 6 1.19 -9.52 -8.61
CA HIS A 6 0.91 -10.94 -8.49
C HIS A 6 -0.11 -11.18 -7.37
N VAL A 7 -1.16 -11.95 -7.65
CA VAL A 7 -2.21 -12.26 -6.67
C VAL A 7 -1.74 -13.49 -5.89
N PHE A 8 -1.54 -13.34 -4.58
CA PHE A 8 -1.24 -14.43 -3.66
C PHE A 8 -2.03 -14.22 -2.37
N HIS A 9 -2.26 -15.30 -1.62
CA HIS A 9 -2.94 -15.23 -0.33
C HIS A 9 -2.12 -14.43 0.67
N THR A 10 -2.76 -13.64 1.53
CA THR A 10 -2.08 -12.80 2.53
C THR A 10 -1.19 -13.60 3.48
N GLU A 11 -1.51 -14.86 3.74
CA GLU A 11 -0.68 -15.76 4.55
C GLU A 11 0.69 -16.07 3.91
N ASN A 12 0.77 -16.03 2.57
CA ASN A 12 2.01 -16.30 1.82
C ASN A 12 2.86 -15.03 1.65
N LEU A 13 2.47 -13.91 2.24
CA LEU A 13 3.22 -12.67 2.21
C LEU A 13 4.70 -12.84 2.61
N PRO A 14 5.07 -13.61 3.67
CA PRO A 14 6.47 -13.81 4.04
C PRO A 14 7.34 -14.38 2.92
N ASP A 15 6.78 -15.27 2.09
CA ASP A 15 7.50 -15.97 1.03
C ASP A 15 7.61 -15.12 -0.26
N HIS A 16 6.64 -14.23 -0.48
CA HIS A 16 6.59 -13.31 -1.61
C HIS A 16 7.20 -11.92 -1.29
N VAL A 17 7.81 -11.73 -0.11
CA VAL A 17 8.59 -10.52 0.16
C VAL A 17 9.82 -10.50 -0.75
N HIS A 18 10.03 -9.38 -1.45
CA HIS A 18 11.15 -9.19 -2.38
C HIS A 18 11.19 -10.18 -3.56
N THR A 19 10.07 -10.76 -3.98
CA THR A 19 9.99 -11.45 -5.26
C THR A 19 9.76 -10.44 -6.40
N ILE A 20 10.49 -10.61 -7.50
CA ILE A 20 10.27 -9.88 -8.75
C ILE A 20 9.90 -10.86 -9.85
N GLN A 21 9.02 -10.45 -10.76
CA GLN A 21 8.73 -11.22 -11.96
C GLN A 21 9.69 -10.78 -13.07
N ARG A 22 10.50 -11.71 -13.59
CA ARG A 22 11.39 -11.45 -14.73
C ARG A 22 11.21 -12.58 -15.75
N ASN A 23 10.87 -12.23 -16.99
CA ASN A 23 10.59 -13.19 -18.06
C ASN A 23 9.51 -14.21 -17.68
N PHE A 24 8.40 -13.75 -17.08
CA PHE A 24 7.31 -14.60 -16.59
C PHE A 24 7.69 -15.64 -15.53
N GLN A 25 8.90 -15.56 -14.95
CA GLN A 25 9.34 -16.37 -13.84
C GLN A 25 9.49 -15.53 -12.58
N GLU A 26 9.03 -16.04 -11.45
CA GLU A 26 9.29 -15.42 -10.15
C GLU A 26 10.74 -15.66 -9.75
N LYS A 27 11.42 -14.58 -9.38
CA LYS A 27 12.77 -14.62 -8.84
C LYS A 27 12.83 -13.84 -7.54
N ARG A 28 13.39 -14.48 -6.51
CA ARG A 28 13.71 -13.81 -5.26
C ARG A 28 14.86 -12.83 -5.49
N ARG A 29 14.70 -11.57 -5.08
CA ARG A 29 15.83 -10.61 -5.04
C ARG A 29 16.86 -11.06 -4.01
N LYS A 30 18.13 -10.77 -4.28
CA LYS A 30 19.21 -10.92 -3.30
C LYS A 30 18.98 -9.93 -2.15
N GLY A 31 18.98 -10.44 -0.92
CA GLY A 31 18.81 -9.64 0.30
C GLY A 31 18.68 -10.55 1.52
N PRO A 32 18.84 -10.00 2.73
CA PRO A 32 18.56 -10.74 3.96
C PRO A 32 17.10 -11.18 4.01
N ALA A 33 16.80 -12.24 4.76
CA ALA A 33 15.43 -12.61 5.06
C ALA A 33 14.75 -11.44 5.81
N VAL A 34 13.56 -11.04 5.37
CA VAL A 34 12.81 -9.97 6.02
C VAL A 34 11.95 -10.58 7.11
N ASN A 35 12.25 -10.27 8.37
CA ASN A 35 11.34 -10.60 9.46
C ASN A 35 10.21 -9.58 9.51
N LEU A 36 9.05 -9.93 8.95
CA LEU A 36 7.87 -9.07 8.93
C LEU A 36 7.42 -8.61 10.33
N LYS A 37 7.76 -9.33 11.40
CA LYS A 37 7.43 -8.93 12.78
C LYS A 37 8.31 -7.80 13.30
N GLU A 38 9.50 -7.64 12.74
CA GLU A 38 10.46 -6.58 13.11
C GLU A 38 10.26 -5.31 12.27
N CYS A 39 9.56 -5.40 11.14
CA CYS A 39 9.21 -4.24 10.33
C CYS A 39 8.27 -3.31 11.11
N GLN A 40 8.70 -2.05 11.32
CA GLN A 40 7.88 -1.04 11.96
C GLN A 40 6.62 -0.76 11.12
N LEU A 41 5.45 -0.77 11.77
CA LEU A 41 4.22 -0.27 11.18
C LEU A 41 4.18 1.23 11.36
N LEU A 42 4.30 1.96 10.26
CA LEU A 42 4.33 3.41 10.25
C LEU A 42 2.95 3.95 9.89
N GLU A 43 2.59 5.07 10.50
CA GLU A 43 1.36 5.80 10.24
C GLU A 43 1.66 7.08 9.47
N MET A 44 0.93 7.32 8.40
CA MET A 44 0.94 8.58 7.66
C MET A 44 -0.49 9.14 7.64
N VAL A 45 -0.66 10.30 8.26
CA VAL A 45 -1.91 11.06 8.21
C VAL A 45 -1.83 12.04 7.05
N GLN A 46 -2.73 11.88 6.08
CA GLN A 46 -2.93 12.82 4.98
C GLN A 46 -4.25 13.54 5.17
N TYR A 47 -4.43 14.70 4.56
CA TYR A 47 -5.73 15.38 4.53
C TYR A 47 -6.21 15.47 3.08
N SER A 48 -7.46 15.07 2.84
CA SER A 48 -8.14 15.28 1.57
C SER A 48 -9.18 16.37 1.74
N CYS A 49 -9.03 17.45 0.98
CA CYS A 49 -9.96 18.56 0.98
C CYS A 49 -10.96 18.39 -0.16
N ASN A 50 -12.25 18.52 0.16
CA ASN A 50 -13.38 18.32 -0.75
C ASN A 50 -13.31 16.95 -1.47
N PRO A 51 -13.27 15.83 -0.72
CA PRO A 51 -13.19 14.51 -1.31
C PRO A 51 -14.39 14.25 -2.23
N PRO A 52 -14.20 13.62 -3.41
CA PRO A 52 -15.26 13.41 -4.40
C PRO A 52 -16.37 12.46 -3.92
N GLN A 53 -16.14 11.76 -2.80
CA GLN A 53 -17.08 10.85 -2.16
C GLN A 53 -18.00 11.56 -1.15
N GLY A 54 -17.68 12.80 -0.77
CA GLY A 54 -18.47 13.60 0.17
C GLY A 54 -19.55 14.42 -0.54
N GLU A 55 -20.35 15.12 0.26
CA GLU A 55 -21.29 16.11 -0.26
C GLU A 55 -20.54 17.27 -0.94
N ILE A 56 -21.15 17.85 -1.99
CA ILE A 56 -20.60 19.02 -2.66
C ILE A 56 -20.62 20.18 -1.66
N PRO A 57 -19.46 20.72 -1.25
CA PRO A 57 -19.42 21.81 -0.29
C PRO A 57 -20.01 23.08 -0.92
N GLN A 58 -20.52 23.97 -0.07
CA GLN A 58 -20.98 25.28 -0.52
C GLN A 58 -19.83 26.04 -1.21
N PRO A 59 -20.13 26.89 -2.22
CA PRO A 59 -19.11 27.67 -2.91
C PRO A 59 -18.23 28.46 -1.92
N GLY A 60 -16.92 28.30 -2.03
CA GLY A 60 -15.95 28.98 -1.16
C GLY A 60 -15.65 28.28 0.17
N VAL A 61 -16.29 27.15 0.48
CA VAL A 61 -16.00 26.35 1.67
C VAL A 61 -15.02 25.22 1.32
N ILE A 62 -13.97 25.07 2.14
CA ILE A 62 -13.00 23.99 2.04
C ILE A 62 -13.14 23.12 3.29
N THR A 63 -13.55 21.86 3.10
CA THR A 63 -13.65 20.89 4.19
C THR A 63 -12.63 19.79 3.97
N CYS A 64 -11.69 19.64 4.90
CA CYS A 64 -10.63 18.63 4.83
C CYS A 64 -10.89 17.49 5.82
N GLN A 65 -10.74 16.25 5.35
CA GLN A 65 -10.90 15.04 6.15
C GLN A 65 -9.56 14.30 6.26
N PRO A 66 -9.21 13.76 7.44
CA PRO A 66 -8.00 12.98 7.61
C PRO A 66 -8.15 11.60 6.94
N ILE A 67 -7.10 11.18 6.24
CA ILE A 67 -6.93 9.87 5.64
C ILE A 67 -5.69 9.25 6.28
N THR A 68 -5.91 8.30 7.17
CA THR A 68 -4.84 7.53 7.82
C THR A 68 -4.40 6.38 6.91
N ARG A 69 -3.13 6.34 6.55
CA ARG A 69 -2.51 5.24 5.80
C ARG A 69 -1.46 4.56 6.65
N LEU A 70 -1.63 3.26 6.87
CA LEU A 70 -0.64 2.41 7.51
C LEU A 70 0.27 1.79 6.46
N PHE A 71 1.58 1.83 6.66
CA PHE A 71 2.55 1.29 5.71
C PHE A 71 3.78 0.70 6.40
N ARG A 72 4.56 -0.06 5.64
CA ARG A 72 5.84 -0.67 6.06
C ARG A 72 6.92 -0.24 5.05
N ARG A 73 8.16 -0.03 5.49
CA ARG A 73 9.31 0.36 4.66
C ARG A 73 10.26 -0.81 4.43
#